data_AF-A0A315AMC1-F1
#
_entry.id   AF-A0A315AMC1-F1
#
_cell.length_a   1.000
_cell.length_b   1.000
_cell.length_c   1.000
_cell.angle_alpha   90.00
_cell.angle_beta   90.00
_cell.angle_gamma   90.00
#
_symmetry.space_group_name_H-M   'P 1'
#
loop_
_entity.id
_entity.type
_entity.pdbx_description
1 polymer ?
#
loop_
_entity_poly.entity_id
_entity_poly.type
_entity_poly.pdbx_seq_one_letter_code
_entity_poly.pdbx_strand_id
1 'polypeptide(L)' 'MLKNSSLIIEVRPGDSLEIHGGIVTVELVHKSGQLARLRVTAPREVQIKKVSAKHEDAVPSMADLQPS' A
#
# COMPACT_ATOMS: atom_id res chain seq x y z
N MET A 1 23.52 7.84 -7.87
CA MET A 1 22.65 6.84 -7.22
C MET A 1 21.66 7.61 -6.37
N LEU A 2 20.36 7.59 -6.70
CA LEU A 2 19.34 8.26 -5.88
C LEU A 2 19.25 7.51 -4.55
N LYS A 3 19.50 8.22 -3.44
CA LYS A 3 19.35 7.66 -2.09
C LYS A 3 17.88 7.77 -1.72
N ASN A 4 17.17 6.66 -1.73
CA ASN A 4 15.79 6.62 -1.27
C ASN A 4 15.78 6.67 0.27
N SER A 5 14.89 7.48 0.85
CA SER A 5 14.55 7.39 2.26
C SER A 5 13.41 6.39 2.44
N SER A 6 13.51 5.53 3.46
CA SER A 6 12.46 4.56 3.82
C SER A 6 12.12 4.69 5.30
N LEU A 7 10.83 4.64 5.64
CA LEU A 7 10.32 4.64 7.01
C LEU A 7 9.25 3.56 7.16
N ILE A 8 9.35 2.77 8.23
CA ILE A 8 8.32 1.83 8.66
C ILE A 8 7.80 2.34 10.01
N ILE A 9 6.48 2.49 10.12
CA ILE A 9 5.83 3.03 11.31
C ILE A 9 4.46 2.40 11.49
N GLU A 10 4.06 2.20 12.74
CA GLU A 10 2.71 1.76 13.09
C GLU A 10 1.78 2.97 13.19
N VAL A 11 0.61 2.86 12.59
CA VAL A 11 -0.42 3.91 12.57
C VAL A 11 -1.78 3.34 12.93
N ARG A 12 -2.58 4.12 13.65
CA ARG A 12 -3.97 3.83 14.00
C ARG A 12 -4.93 4.53 13.02
N PRO A 13 -6.19 4.08 12.91
CA PRO A 13 -7.19 4.85 12.17
C PRO A 13 -7.31 6.28 12.71
N GLY A 14 -7.27 7.27 11.82
CA GLY A 14 -7.22 8.69 12.15
C GLY A 14 -5.80 9.28 12.16
N ASP A 15 -4.76 8.46 12.26
CA ASP A 15 -3.39 8.95 12.14
C ASP A 15 -3.06 9.32 10.69
N SER A 16 -2.21 10.34 10.53
CA SER A 16 -1.73 10.81 9.23
C SER A 16 -0.22 10.88 9.19
N LEU A 17 0.36 10.50 8.06
CA LEU A 17 1.77 10.65 7.74
C LEU A 17 1.95 11.82 6.79
N GLU A 18 2.81 12.76 7.16
CA GLU A 18 3.21 13.88 6.31
C GLU A 18 4.54 13.59 5.63
N ILE A 19 4.59 13.81 4.32
CA ILE A 19 5.78 13.63 3.48
C ILE A 19 6.08 14.98 2.82
N HIS A 20 7.37 15.35 2.77
CA HIS A 20 7.82 16.66 2.29
C HIS A 20 7.17 17.85 3.01
N GLY A 21 7.09 17.79 4.35
CA GLY A 21 6.55 18.89 5.16
C GLY A 21 5.05 19.13 4.95
N GLY A 22 4.28 18.06 4.71
CA GLY A 22 2.82 18.13 4.59
C GLY A 22 2.28 18.29 3.16
N ILE A 23 3.15 18.40 2.16
CA ILE A 23 2.73 18.47 0.74
C ILE A 23 1.98 17.20 0.33
N VAL A 24 2.47 16.04 0.76
CA VAL A 24 1.77 14.77 0.58
C VAL A 24 1.37 14.25 1.94
N THR A 25 0.09 13.92 2.11
CA THR A 25 -0.43 13.31 3.34
C THR A 25 -1.05 11.96 3.06
N VAL A 26 -0.78 11.00 3.95
CA VAL A 26 -1.36 9.66 3.91
C VAL A 26 -2.06 9.40 5.23
N GLU A 27 -3.38 9.37 5.20
CA GLU A 27 -4.25 9.12 6.36
C GLU A 27 -4.75 7.67 6.33
N LEU A 28 -4.62 6.96 7.44
CA LEU A 28 -5.30 5.68 7.61
C LEU A 28 -6.75 5.94 8.03
N VAL A 29 -7.68 5.84 7.08
CA VAL A 29 -9.11 6.09 7.34
C VAL A 29 -9.73 4.91 8.09
N HIS A 30 -9.39 3.69 7.69
CA HIS A 30 -9.97 2.47 8.27
C HIS A 30 -9.10 1.25 7.96
N LYS A 31 -9.14 0.23 8.82
CA LYS A 31 -8.50 -1.08 8.60
C LYS A 31 -9.49 -2.19 8.95
N SER A 32 -9.62 -3.17 8.06
CA SER A 32 -10.45 -4.37 8.26
C SER A 32 -9.71 -5.60 7.73
N GLY A 33 -9.34 -6.51 8.64
CA GLY A 33 -8.54 -7.68 8.30
C GLY A 33 -7.25 -7.29 7.57
N GLN A 34 -7.09 -7.81 6.35
CA GLN A 34 -5.94 -7.56 5.47
C GLN A 34 -6.08 -6.30 4.60
N LEU A 35 -7.20 -5.59 4.68
CA LEU A 35 -7.46 -4.39 3.87
C LEU A 35 -7.35 -3.13 4.71
N ALA A 36 -6.67 -2.13 4.17
CA ALA A 36 -6.65 -0.78 4.71
C ALA A 36 -7.24 0.19 3.69
N ARG A 37 -8.08 1.12 4.17
CA ARG A 37 -8.55 2.27 3.42
C ARG A 37 -7.64 3.44 3.76
N LEU A 38 -6.90 3.90 2.76
CA LEU A 38 -6.01 5.05 2.85
C LEU A 38 -6.63 6.23 2.10
N ARG A 39 -6.54 7.42 2.68
CA ARG A 39 -6.72 8.67 1.92
C ARG A 39 -5.33 9.23 1.64
N VAL A 40 -5.04 9.45 0.36
CA VAL A 40 -3.80 10.07 -0.09
C VAL A 40 -4.15 11.43 -0.68
N THR A 41 -3.57 12.49 -0.10
CA THR A 41 -3.73 13.86 -0.59
C THR A 41 -2.38 14.34 -1.09
N ALA A 42 -2.36 14.88 -2.30
CA ALA A 42 -1.15 15.42 -2.92
C ALA A 42 -1.53 16.53 -3.92
N PRO A 43 -0.60 17.41 -4.32
CA PRO A 43 -0.79 18.35 -5.41
C PRO A 43 -1.15 17.67 -6.73
N ARG A 44 -1.78 18.40 -7.65
CA ARG A 44 -2.32 17.86 -8.90
C ARG A 44 -1.23 17.29 -9.82
N GLU A 45 -0.03 17.85 -9.76
CA GLU A 45 1.15 17.41 -10.49
C GLU A 45 1.71 16.08 -9.99
N VAL A 46 1.36 15.66 -8.77
CA VAL A 46 1.81 14.38 -8.20
C VAL A 46 0.84 13.28 -8.62
N GLN A 47 1.34 12.33 -9.42
CA GLN A 47 0.55 11.20 -9.86
C GLN A 47 0.43 10.15 -8.74
N ILE A 48 -0.80 9.89 -8.30
CA ILE A 48 -1.12 8.80 -7.37
C ILE A 48 -1.57 7.58 -8.16
N LYS A 49 -0.92 6.43 -7.95
CA LYS A 49 -1.27 5.13 -8.56
C LYS A 49 -1.30 4.03 -7.52
N LYS A 50 -2.34 3.20 -7.54
CA LYS A 50 -2.35 1.92 -6.84
C LYS A 50 -1.61 0.89 -7.71
N VAL A 51 -0.49 0.39 -7.20
CA VAL A 51 0.23 -0.72 -7.82
C VAL A 51 -0.06 -1.96 -6.99
N SER A 52 -0.71 -2.95 -7.59
CA SER A 52 -0.87 -4.25 -6.94
C SER A 52 0.49 -4.94 -6.93
N ALA A 53 0.92 -5.48 -5.80
CA ALA A 53 1.96 -6.50 -5.82
C ALA A 53 1.44 -7.63 -6.74
N LYS A 54 2.22 -8.04 -7.74
CA LYS A 54 1.96 -9.31 -8.40
C LYS A 54 2.07 -10.36 -7.30
N HIS A 55 0.96 -10.97 -6.91
CA HIS A 55 1.01 -12.23 -6.17
C HIS A 55 1.62 -13.25 -7.13
N GLU A 56 2.95 -13.39 -7.11
CA GLU A 56 3.64 -14.51 -7.77
C GLU A 56 3.48 -15.82 -6.97
N ASP A 57 2.92 -15.75 -5.76
CA ASP A 57 2.54 -16.92 -4.96
C ASP A 57 1.07 -17.32 -5.18
N ALA A 58 0.64 -17.40 -6.44
CA ALA A 58 -0.52 -18.21 -6.77
C ALA A 58 -0.09 -19.68 -6.65
N VAL A 59 -0.14 -20.22 -5.43
CA VAL A 59 0.06 -21.65 -5.19
C VAL A 59 -0.90 -22.39 -6.13
N PRO A 60 -0.42 -23.26 -7.04
CA PRO A 60 -1.29 -24.01 -7.93
C PRO A 60 -2.33 -24.75 -7.11
N SER A 61 -3.58 -24.70 -7.53
CA SER A 61 -4.65 -25.48 -6.92
C SER A 61 -4.25 -26.95 -6.98
N MET A 62 -4.24 -27.67 -5.85
CA MET A 62 -3.98 -29.12 -5.82
C MET A 62 -4.98 -29.91 -6.69
N ALA A 63 -6.07 -29.29 -7.15
CA ALA A 63 -7.03 -29.88 -8.06
C ALA A 63 -6.44 -30.23 -9.44
N ASP A 64 -5.34 -29.59 -9.86
CA ASP A 64 -4.73 -29.81 -11.18
C ASP A 64 -3.70 -30.96 -11.21
N LEU A 65 -3.46 -31.64 -10.07
CA LEU A 65 -2.43 -32.68 -9.91
C LEU A 65 -2.98 -34.12 -9.88
N GLN A 66 -4.21 -34.38 -10.33
CA GLN A 66 -4.70 -35.76 -10.44
C GLN A 66 -4.20 -36.44 -11.72
N PRO A 67 -3.34 -37.48 -11.65
CA PRO A 67 -3.09 -38.35 -12.80
C PRO A 67 -4.34 -39.18 -13.12
N SER A 68 -4.61 -39.34 -14.41
CA SER A 68 -5.67 -40.19 -14.99
C SER A 68 -5.45 -41.68 -14.72
#